data_AF-A0A351Y6D0-F1
#
_entry.id   AF-A0A351Y6D0-F1
#
_cell.length_a   1.000
_cell.length_b   1.000
_cell.length_c   1.000
_cell.angle_alpha   90.00
_cell.angle_beta   90.00
_cell.angle_gamma   90.00
#
_symmetry.space_group_name_H-M   'P 1'
#
loop_
_entity.id
_entity.type
_entity.pdbx_description
1 polymer ?
#
loop_
_entity_poly.entity_id
_entity_poly.type
_entity_poly.pdbx_seq_one_letter_code
_entity_poly.pdbx_strand_id
1 'polypeptide(L)'
;MTNMVAIVLARNEKYSSIKISGIRGKKLVGYTSDQAHYSTEKFISVTGLGKEAIRILPTDEKGKMNIRILEETILSDLKHGYIPFFVNATA
;
A
#
# COMPACT_ATOMS: atom_id res chain seq x y z
N MET A 1 9.48 -2.29 12.54
CA MET A 1 10.08 -1.16 11.79
C MET A 1 10.40 -1.53 10.34
N THR A 2 10.73 -2.79 10.01
CA THR A 2 10.99 -3.26 8.64
C THR A 2 9.92 -2.88 7.63
N ASN A 3 8.63 -3.12 7.94
CA ASN A 3 7.52 -2.75 7.05
C ASN A 3 7.46 -1.24 6.77
N MET A 4 7.79 -0.40 7.77
CA MET A 4 7.86 1.04 7.59
C MET A 4 8.94 1.44 6.59
N VAL A 5 10.12 0.83 6.71
CA VAL A 5 11.24 1.09 5.79
C VAL A 5 10.88 0.66 4.38
N ALA A 6 10.26 -0.52 4.21
CA ALA A 6 9.79 -0.99 2.91
C ALA A 6 8.79 -0.01 2.25
N ILE A 7 7.81 0.48 3.03
CA ILE A 7 6.84 1.50 2.56
C ILE A 7 7.57 2.77 2.10
N VAL A 8 8.52 3.28 2.91
CA VAL A 8 9.26 4.51 2.58
C VAL A 8 10.14 4.33 1.34
N LEU A 9 10.79 3.17 1.19
CA LEU A 9 11.61 2.87 0.02
C LEU A 9 10.75 2.81 -1.24
N ALA A 10 9.65 2.05 -1.22
CA ALA A 10 8.73 1.95 -2.35
C ALA A 10 8.13 3.31 -2.74
N ARG A 11 7.75 4.12 -1.75
CA ARG A 11 7.25 5.49 -1.95
C ARG A 11 8.29 6.38 -2.63
N ASN A 12 9.53 6.31 -2.17
CA ASN A 12 10.63 7.14 -2.68
C ASN A 12 11.12 6.65 -4.06
N GLU A 13 11.01 5.36 -4.37
CA GLU A 13 11.26 4.82 -5.71
C GLU A 13 10.19 5.35 -6.67
N LYS A 14 8.92 5.21 -6.31
CA LYS A 14 7.80 5.67 -7.14
C LYS A 14 7.83 7.18 -7.38
N TYR A 15 8.20 7.95 -6.35
CA TYR A 15 8.29 9.41 -6.41
C TYR A 15 9.51 9.94 -5.64
N SER A 16 10.65 10.02 -6.31
CA SER A 16 11.92 10.44 -5.71
C SER A 16 11.90 11.86 -5.12
N SER A 17 11.13 12.77 -5.72
CA SER A 17 10.99 14.16 -5.26
C SER A 17 10.32 14.29 -3.89
N ILE A 18 9.59 13.25 -3.44
CA ILE A 18 8.83 13.30 -2.18
C ILE A 18 9.71 13.58 -0.96
N LYS A 19 11.00 13.22 -1.03
CA LYS A 19 11.99 13.47 0.01
C LYS A 19 12.25 14.97 0.25
N ILE A 20 12.01 15.80 -0.77
CA ILE A 20 12.26 17.24 -0.73
C ILE A 20 10.92 17.98 -0.69
N SER A 21 9.99 17.62 -1.57
CA SER A 21 8.78 18.39 -1.83
C SER A 21 7.55 17.95 -1.03
N GLY A 22 7.64 16.83 -0.29
CA GLY A 22 6.49 16.17 0.32
C GLY A 22 5.53 15.53 -0.68
N ILE A 23 4.42 14.96 -0.19
CA ILE A 23 3.44 14.17 -0.96
C ILE A 23 2.61 14.98 -1.97
N ARG A 24 2.42 16.29 -1.75
CA ARG A 24 1.72 17.25 -2.66
C ARG A 24 0.45 16.70 -3.34
N GLY A 25 -0.48 16.17 -2.54
CA GLY A 25 -1.78 15.69 -3.05
C GLY A 25 -1.72 14.43 -3.92
N LYS A 26 -0.58 13.74 -3.99
CA LYS A 26 -0.48 12.45 -4.68
C LYS A 26 -1.29 11.39 -3.94
N LYS A 27 -2.17 10.70 -4.67
CA LYS A 27 -3.05 9.64 -4.18
C LYS A 27 -2.34 8.28 -4.14
N LEU A 28 -1.26 8.17 -3.39
CA LEU A 28 -0.53 6.90 -3.23
C LEU A 28 -1.42 5.86 -2.54
N VAL A 29 -1.38 4.62 -3.03
CA VAL A 29 -2.10 3.49 -2.42
C VAL A 29 -1.24 2.23 -2.38
N GLY A 30 -1.23 1.57 -1.21
CA GLY A 30 -0.62 0.27 -1.00
C GLY A 30 -1.66 -0.83 -0.78
N TYR A 31 -1.23 -2.09 -0.79
CA TYR A 31 -2.11 -3.26 -0.64
C TYR A 31 -1.53 -4.23 0.38
N THR A 32 -2.38 -4.84 1.21
CA THR A 32 -2.01 -5.89 2.17
C THR A 32 -3.17 -6.86 2.35
N SER A 33 -2.93 -8.05 2.91
CA SER A 33 -4.01 -8.98 3.25
C SER A 33 -4.66 -8.60 4.59
N ASP A 34 -5.91 -9.02 4.79
CA ASP A 34 -6.63 -8.97 6.06
C ASP A 34 -6.00 -9.84 7.16
N GLN A 35 -5.22 -10.87 6.80
CA GLN A 35 -4.42 -11.69 7.73
C GLN A 35 -3.00 -11.15 7.98
N ALA A 36 -2.61 -10.02 7.39
CA ALA A 36 -1.28 -9.45 7.61
C ALA A 36 -1.16 -8.85 9.02
N HIS A 37 0.08 -8.77 9.52
CA HIS A 37 0.34 -8.06 10.77
C HIS A 37 -0.04 -6.57 10.67
N TYR A 38 -0.86 -6.10 11.60
CA TYR A 38 -1.45 -4.75 11.65
C TYR A 38 -0.45 -3.59 11.52
N SER A 39 0.85 -3.85 11.74
CA SER A 39 1.89 -2.84 11.61
C SER A 39 1.93 -2.18 10.24
N THR A 40 1.54 -2.87 9.16
CA THR A 40 1.54 -2.28 7.82
C THR A 40 0.58 -1.10 7.73
N GLU A 41 -0.66 -1.25 8.19
CA GLU A 41 -1.65 -0.17 8.27
C GLU A 41 -1.21 0.97 9.20
N LYS A 42 -0.67 0.59 10.37
CA LYS A 42 -0.11 1.55 11.32
C LYS A 42 0.97 2.40 10.67
N PHE A 43 1.89 1.76 9.93
CA PHE A 43 3.01 2.47 9.32
C PHE A 43 2.61 3.32 8.12
N ILE A 44 1.61 2.92 7.33
CA ILE A 44 1.02 3.80 6.31
C ILE A 44 0.57 5.13 6.94
N SER A 45 -0.12 5.06 8.09
CA SER A 45 -0.53 6.27 8.83
C SER A 45 0.67 7.08 9.33
N VAL A 46 1.68 6.42 9.91
CA VAL A 46 2.91 7.08 10.40
C VAL A 46 3.68 7.79 9.29
N THR A 47 3.64 7.29 8.05
CA THR A 47 4.29 7.95 6.90
C THR A 47 3.58 9.22 6.40
N GLY A 48 2.43 9.58 6.98
CA GLY A 48 1.65 10.75 6.60
C GLY A 48 0.80 10.56 5.34
N LEU A 49 0.61 9.31 4.88
CA LEU A 49 -0.22 8.99 3.72
C LEU A 49 -1.72 8.88 4.08
N GLY A 50 -2.03 8.64 5.36
CA GLY A 50 -3.39 8.46 5.86
C GLY A 50 -3.88 7.01 5.77
N LYS A 51 -4.85 6.64 6.63
CA LYS A 51 -5.38 5.26 6.71
C LYS A 51 -6.04 4.77 5.42
N GLU A 52 -6.56 5.69 4.61
CA GLU A 52 -7.18 5.37 3.32
C GLU A 52 -6.16 5.07 2.19
N ALA A 53 -4.86 5.27 2.45
CA ALA A 53 -3.79 4.98 1.51
C ALA A 53 -3.35 3.51 1.50
N ILE A 54 -4.17 2.62 2.08
CA ILE A 54 -3.97 1.18 2.01
C ILE A 54 -5.30 0.47 1.74
N ARG A 55 -5.25 -0.55 0.88
CA ARG A 55 -6.36 -1.49 0.64
C ARG A 55 -6.08 -2.76 1.43
N ILE A 56 -7.08 -3.22 2.19
CA ILE A 56 -7.06 -4.51 2.87
C ILE A 56 -7.80 -5.50 1.99
N LEU A 57 -7.09 -6.52 1.52
CA LEU A 57 -7.60 -7.50 0.59
C LEU A 57 -7.94 -8.81 1.29
N PRO A 58 -9.06 -9.45 0.95
CA PRO A 58 -9.45 -10.70 1.58
C PRO A 58 -8.49 -11.83 1.22
N THR A 59 -8.29 -12.73 2.17
CA THR A 59 -7.62 -14.01 1.91
C THR A 59 -8.60 -15.12 1.53
N ASP A 60 -8.08 -16.14 0.84
CA ASP A 60 -8.79 -17.40 0.65
C ASP A 60 -8.87 -18.23 1.94
N GLU A 61 -9.50 -19.41 1.86
CA GLU A 61 -9.64 -20.35 2.99
C GLU A 61 -8.29 -20.84 3.56
N LYS A 62 -7.19 -20.65 2.83
CA LYS A 62 -5.83 -21.01 3.24
C LYS A 62 -5.05 -19.80 3.77
N GLY A 63 -5.71 -18.65 3.97
CA GLY A 63 -5.07 -17.42 4.45
C GLY A 63 -4.18 -16.74 3.40
N LYS A 64 -4.29 -17.09 2.12
CA LYS A 64 -3.50 -16.46 1.05
C LYS A 64 -4.27 -15.31 0.43
N MET A 65 -3.59 -14.19 0.19
CA MET A 65 -4.19 -13.03 -0.47
C MET A 65 -4.77 -13.44 -1.84
N ASN A 66 -6.02 -13.05 -2.12
CA ASN A 66 -6.64 -13.36 -3.40
C ASN A 66 -6.04 -12.50 -4.53
N ILE A 67 -5.29 -13.13 -5.43
CA ILE A 67 -4.58 -12.44 -6.52
C ILE A 67 -5.52 -11.78 -7.53
N ARG A 68 -6.72 -12.34 -7.76
CA ARG A 68 -7.71 -11.77 -8.69
C ARG A 68 -8.27 -10.48 -8.14
N ILE A 69 -8.62 -10.47 -6.86
CA ILE A 69 -9.11 -9.27 -6.17
C ILE A 69 -8.01 -8.21 -6.10
N LEU A 70 -6.75 -8.61 -5.86
CA LEU A 70 -5.61 -7.69 -5.93
C LEU A 70 -5.51 -7.00 -7.31
N GLU A 71 -5.55 -7.77 -8.39
CA GLU A 71 -5.47 -7.25 -9.76
C GLU A 71 -6.64 -6.32 -10.09
N GLU A 72 -7.87 -6.74 -9.79
CA GLU A 72 -9.08 -5.92 -9.99
C GLU A 72 -9.03 -4.60 -9.20
N THR A 73 -8.55 -4.65 -7.95
CA THR A 73 -8.42 -3.47 -7.10
C THR A 73 -7.37 -2.52 -7.65
N ILE A 74 -6.20 -3.02 -8.08
CA ILE A 74 -5.15 -2.20 -8.71
C ILE A 74 -5.68 -1.51 -9.97
N LEU A 75 -6.37 -2.26 -10.84
CA LEU A 75 -6.94 -1.71 -12.06
C LEU A 75 -8.00 -0.66 -11.78
N SER A 76 -8.83 -0.86 -10.74
CA SER A 76 -9.81 0.13 -10.29
C SER A 76 -9.14 1.39 -9.74
N ASP A 77 -8.14 1.24 -8.87
CA ASP A 77 -7.43 2.37 -8.27
C ASP A 77 -6.71 3.22 -9.34
N LEU A 78 -6.09 2.57 -10.34
CA LEU A 78 -5.51 3.26 -11.50
C LEU A 78 -6.56 4.08 -12.25
N LYS A 79 -7.75 3.52 -12.51
CA LYS A 79 -8.86 4.23 -13.19
C LYS A 79 -9.36 5.45 -12.39
N HIS A 80 -9.31 5.39 -11.07
CA HIS A 80 -9.71 6.50 -10.18
C HIS A 80 -8.59 7.50 -9.89
N GLY A 81 -7.44 7.38 -10.56
CA GLY A 81 -6.30 8.29 -10.42
C GLY A 81 -5.49 8.09 -9.14
N TYR A 82 -5.66 6.97 -8.45
CA TYR A 82 -4.72 6.54 -7.42
C TYR A 82 -3.43 6.04 -8.07
N ILE A 83 -2.36 6.04 -7.29
CA ILE A 83 -1.05 5.60 -7.72
C ILE A 83 -0.62 4.40 -6.85
N PRO A 84 -0.79 3.17 -7.38
CA PRO A 84 -0.24 1.97 -6.77
C PRO A 84 1.29 2.09 -6.62
N PHE A 85 1.81 1.81 -5.41
CA PHE A 85 3.25 1.89 -5.15
C PHE A 85 3.82 0.74 -4.32
N PHE A 86 2.99 -0.04 -3.62
CA PHE A 86 3.48 -1.02 -2.65
C PHE A 86 2.48 -2.17 -2.45
N VAL A 87 2.96 -3.41 -2.41
CA VAL A 87 2.18 -4.59 -2.02
C VAL A 87 2.92 -5.32 -0.89
N ASN A 88 2.24 -5.57 0.22
CA ASN A 88 2.72 -6.41 1.33
C ASN A 88 2.14 -7.81 1.20
N ALA A 89 2.94 -8.77 0.72
CA ALA A 89 2.63 -10.19 0.81
C ALA A 89 3.25 -10.76 2.09
N THR A 90 2.46 -11.47 2.89
CA THR A 90 2.92 -12.14 4.11
C THR A 90 3.08 -13.64 3.83
N ALA A 91 4.24 -14.18 4.22
CA ALA A 91 4.67 -15.55 3.94
C ALA A 91 4.64 -16.44 5.19
#